data_AF-A0A9D6VFI7-F1
#
_entry.id   AF-A0A9D6VFI7-F1
#
_cell.length_a   1.000
_cell.length_b   1.000
_cell.length_c   1.000
_cell.angle_alpha   90.00
_cell.angle_beta   90.00
_cell.angle_gamma   90.00
#
_symmetry.space_group_name_H-M   'P 1'
#
loop_
_entity.id
_entity.type
_entity.pdbx_description
1 polymer ?
#
loop_
_entity_poly.entity_id
_entity_poly.type
_entity_poly.pdbx_seq_one_letter_code
_entity_poly.pdbx_strand_id
1 'polypeptide(L)'
;MTNTPSPKVLTHDEKKAADAAFSGRPFDEAWSAAARTVYDGIVMALPQRDATISTPSEPLQPQEPLAQEHVAEQEVAVEGTVMPSTIHDREMAIQAGILIDVTPTALQLGITFPVTITRPLWEMGIATTQPLPEEDQTGRLRDILMAFRLRLASLTTVSPLLDFPVLLALPPNRVPQPVPLFALIQPDPAHQANVTLLLPQEVSLSISSLN
;
A
#
# COMPACT_ATOMS: atom_id res chain seq x y z
N MET A 1 -25.44 32.24 -4.06
CA MET A 1 -26.21 31.20 -3.34
C MET A 1 -25.99 29.88 -4.06
N THR A 2 -24.98 29.11 -3.67
CA THR A 2 -24.71 27.78 -4.24
C THR A 2 -25.62 26.79 -3.51
N ASN A 3 -26.69 26.35 -4.18
CA ASN A 3 -27.53 25.25 -3.71
C ASN A 3 -26.70 23.96 -3.79
N THR A 4 -26.11 23.53 -2.69
CA THR A 4 -25.55 22.19 -2.57
C THR A 4 -26.74 21.24 -2.38
N PRO A 5 -27.09 20.39 -3.36
CA PRO A 5 -28.22 19.49 -3.22
C PRO A 5 -27.93 18.51 -2.07
N SER A 6 -28.91 18.31 -1.19
CA SER A 6 -28.80 17.37 -0.08
C SER A 6 -28.45 15.98 -0.60
N PRO A 7 -27.51 15.25 0.05
CA PRO A 7 -27.07 13.95 -0.42
C PRO A 7 -28.26 12.98 -0.45
N LYS A 8 -28.63 12.56 -1.66
CA LYS A 8 -29.74 11.63 -1.87
C LYS A 8 -29.28 10.22 -1.49
N VAL A 9 -30.08 9.57 -0.64
CA VAL A 9 -29.83 8.18 -0.25
C VAL A 9 -30.07 7.29 -1.45
N LEU A 10 -29.04 6.56 -1.87
CA LEU A 10 -29.10 5.61 -2.99
C LEU A 10 -30.07 4.46 -2.68
N THR A 11 -30.86 4.07 -3.69
CA THR A 11 -31.74 2.90 -3.62
C THR A 11 -30.92 1.60 -3.59
N HIS A 12 -31.58 0.48 -3.29
CA HIS A 12 -30.91 -0.80 -3.10
C HIS A 12 -30.22 -1.32 -4.38
N ASP A 13 -30.83 -1.12 -5.53
CA ASP A 13 -30.29 -1.47 -6.85
C ASP A 13 -29.18 -0.52 -7.30
N GLU A 14 -29.27 0.79 -7.02
CA GLU A 14 -28.17 1.75 -7.25
C GLU A 14 -26.92 1.41 -6.44
N LYS A 15 -27.09 0.97 -5.17
CA LYS A 15 -25.99 0.49 -4.34
C LYS A 15 -25.34 -0.77 -4.92
N LYS A 16 -26.15 -1.73 -5.39
CA LYS A 16 -25.65 -2.95 -6.05
C LYS A 16 -24.94 -2.64 -7.36
N ALA A 17 -25.45 -1.70 -8.14
CA ALA A 17 -24.84 -1.25 -9.37
C ALA A 17 -23.49 -0.54 -9.12
N ALA A 18 -23.40 0.28 -8.08
CA ALA A 18 -22.13 0.88 -7.67
C ALA A 18 -21.10 -0.18 -7.27
N ASP A 19 -21.49 -1.15 -6.42
CA ASP A 19 -20.64 -2.26 -5.99
C ASP A 19 -20.14 -3.11 -7.18
N ALA A 20 -21.03 -3.40 -8.13
CA ALA A 20 -20.70 -4.11 -9.36
C ALA A 20 -19.68 -3.34 -10.22
N ALA A 21 -19.87 -2.03 -10.39
CA ALA A 21 -18.95 -1.18 -11.15
C ALA A 21 -17.55 -1.13 -10.53
N PHE A 22 -17.45 -0.96 -9.20
CA PHE A 22 -16.15 -0.99 -8.50
C PHE A 22 -15.47 -2.36 -8.54
N SER A 23 -16.25 -3.43 -8.53
CA SER A 23 -15.75 -4.81 -8.59
C SER A 23 -15.46 -5.31 -10.01
N GLY A 24 -15.71 -4.49 -11.06
CA GLY A 24 -15.55 -4.88 -12.46
C GLY A 24 -16.53 -5.95 -12.94
N ARG A 25 -17.65 -6.14 -12.23
CA ARG A 25 -18.72 -7.09 -12.61
C ARG A 25 -19.67 -6.42 -13.60
N PRO A 26 -20.25 -7.17 -14.57
CA PRO A 26 -21.17 -6.60 -15.54
C PRO A 26 -22.45 -6.07 -14.87
N PHE A 27 -23.07 -5.07 -15.50
CA PHE A 27 -24.37 -4.53 -15.10
C PHE A 27 -25.49 -5.58 -15.30
N ASP A 28 -26.35 -5.74 -14.29
CA ASP A 28 -27.53 -6.62 -14.36
C ASP A 28 -28.71 -5.85 -14.96
N GLU A 29 -29.30 -6.39 -16.03
CA GLU A 29 -30.43 -5.78 -16.76
C GLU A 29 -31.71 -5.68 -15.92
N ALA A 30 -31.81 -6.38 -14.79
CA ALA A 30 -32.93 -6.28 -13.87
C ALA A 30 -32.89 -5.02 -12.98
N TRP A 31 -31.80 -4.23 -12.99
CA TRP A 31 -31.68 -2.99 -12.20
C TRP A 31 -32.26 -1.77 -12.92
N SER A 32 -32.63 -0.73 -12.14
CA SER A 32 -33.32 0.45 -12.70
C SER A 32 -32.42 1.31 -13.60
N ALA A 33 -33.05 2.20 -14.39
CA ALA A 33 -32.35 3.19 -15.19
C ALA A 33 -31.48 4.16 -14.37
N ALA A 34 -31.83 4.39 -13.10
CA ALA A 34 -31.02 5.20 -12.19
C ALA A 34 -29.74 4.43 -11.78
N ALA A 35 -29.88 3.14 -11.46
CA ALA A 35 -28.75 2.25 -11.19
C ALA A 35 -27.80 2.13 -12.39
N ARG A 36 -28.34 2.12 -13.62
CA ARG A 36 -27.54 2.16 -14.86
C ARG A 36 -26.67 3.40 -14.96
N THR A 37 -27.24 4.56 -14.66
CA THR A 37 -26.54 5.84 -14.69
C THR A 37 -25.39 5.87 -13.67
N VAL A 38 -25.62 5.31 -12.48
CA VAL A 38 -24.60 5.17 -11.43
C VAL A 38 -23.49 4.22 -11.87
N TYR A 39 -23.84 3.05 -12.42
CA TYR A 39 -22.87 2.08 -12.93
C TYR A 39 -21.99 2.67 -14.04
N ASP A 40 -22.60 3.24 -15.09
CA ASP A 40 -21.88 3.80 -16.22
C ASP A 40 -20.99 4.98 -15.77
N GLY A 41 -21.49 5.84 -14.88
CA GLY A 41 -20.71 6.95 -14.32
C GLY A 41 -19.47 6.49 -13.56
N ILE A 42 -19.58 5.41 -12.77
CA ILE A 42 -18.43 4.84 -12.05
C ILE A 42 -17.47 4.17 -13.02
N VAL A 43 -17.94 3.35 -13.96
CA VAL A 43 -17.09 2.66 -14.95
C VAL A 43 -16.33 3.67 -15.83
N MET A 44 -16.96 4.80 -16.20
CA MET A 44 -16.29 5.85 -16.96
C MET A 44 -15.27 6.66 -16.14
N ALA A 45 -15.51 6.81 -14.84
CA ALA A 45 -14.60 7.53 -13.94
C ALA A 45 -13.43 6.67 -13.45
N LEU A 46 -13.55 5.34 -13.50
CA LEU A 46 -12.46 4.43 -13.20
C LEU A 46 -11.40 4.50 -14.32
N PRO A 47 -10.11 4.56 -13.97
CA PRO A 47 -9.04 4.54 -14.96
C PRO A 47 -9.12 3.24 -15.77
N GLN A 48 -9.20 3.36 -17.11
CA GLN A 48 -9.24 2.24 -18.06
C GLN A 48 -8.00 1.37 -17.82
N ARG A 49 -8.17 0.24 -17.13
CA ARG A 49 -7.16 -0.81 -17.12
C ARG A 49 -7.30 -1.55 -18.44
N ASP A 50 -6.40 -1.28 -19.37
CA ASP A 50 -6.27 -2.07 -20.59
C ASP A 50 -6.20 -3.55 -20.24
N ALA A 51 -7.29 -4.26 -20.54
CA ALA A 51 -7.41 -5.69 -20.40
C ALA A 51 -6.69 -6.36 -21.57
N THR A 52 -5.56 -7.01 -21.31
CA THR A 52 -5.15 -8.16 -22.12
C THR A 52 -5.60 -9.42 -21.39
N ILE A 53 -6.80 -9.90 -21.75
CA ILE A 53 -7.30 -11.21 -21.36
C ILE A 53 -6.84 -12.21 -22.40
N SER A 54 -6.27 -13.32 -21.97
CA SER A 54 -6.42 -14.61 -22.67
C SER A 54 -6.20 -15.77 -21.70
N THR A 55 -7.31 -16.34 -21.25
CA THR A 55 -7.44 -17.75 -20.85
C THR A 55 -8.76 -18.24 -21.46
N PRO A 56 -8.88 -19.51 -21.90
CA PRO A 56 -9.42 -20.49 -20.95
C PRO A 56 -8.98 -21.97 -21.10
N SER A 57 -8.82 -22.61 -19.93
CA SER A 57 -9.31 -23.96 -19.54
C SER A 57 -8.60 -25.28 -19.95
N GLU A 58 -7.88 -25.88 -18.97
CA GLU A 58 -7.95 -27.26 -18.35
C GLU A 58 -8.57 -28.46 -19.14
N PRO A 59 -8.20 -29.77 -18.93
CA PRO A 59 -7.92 -30.40 -17.60
C PRO A 59 -6.98 -31.66 -17.46
N LEU A 60 -6.63 -31.99 -16.19
CA LEU A 60 -6.30 -33.32 -15.54
C LEU A 60 -5.23 -34.23 -16.24
N GLN A 61 -4.23 -34.90 -15.63
CA GLN A 61 -3.96 -35.47 -14.30
C GLN A 61 -2.49 -36.08 -14.33
N PRO A 62 -1.97 -36.87 -13.34
CA PRO A 62 -0.65 -36.64 -12.70
C PRO A 62 0.43 -37.73 -12.90
N GLN A 63 1.71 -37.42 -13.16
CA GLN A 63 2.84 -38.38 -12.96
C GLN A 63 4.22 -37.70 -12.74
N GLU A 64 4.84 -37.99 -11.60
CA GLU A 64 6.31 -38.08 -11.40
C GLU A 64 6.81 -39.45 -11.94
N PRO A 65 8.12 -39.77 -12.06
CA PRO A 65 9.37 -39.00 -11.86
C PRO A 65 10.40 -39.20 -13.02
N LEU A 66 11.68 -38.84 -12.78
CA LEU A 66 12.95 -39.34 -13.39
C LEU A 66 13.79 -38.39 -14.28
N ALA A 67 14.81 -37.81 -13.64
CA ALA A 67 16.21 -37.60 -14.05
C ALA A 67 16.61 -37.57 -15.54
N GLN A 68 17.32 -36.53 -15.99
CA GLN A 68 18.81 -36.51 -16.09
C GLN A 68 19.37 -35.21 -16.68
N GLU A 69 20.48 -34.82 -16.06
CA GLU A 69 21.51 -33.82 -16.37
C GLU A 69 21.73 -33.37 -17.82
N HIS A 70 22.00 -32.07 -17.99
CA HIS A 70 23.18 -31.65 -18.76
C HIS A 70 23.80 -30.38 -18.18
N VAL A 71 25.09 -30.50 -17.88
CA VAL A 71 26.01 -29.48 -17.38
C VAL A 71 26.49 -28.61 -18.54
N ALA A 72 26.49 -27.29 -18.34
CA ALA A 72 27.44 -26.40 -18.99
C ALA A 72 27.65 -25.18 -18.09
N GLU A 73 28.75 -25.22 -17.35
CA GLU A 73 29.39 -24.07 -16.72
C GLU A 73 29.63 -22.95 -17.74
N GLN A 74 29.27 -21.73 -17.36
CA GLN A 74 30.04 -20.56 -17.75
C GLN A 74 29.96 -19.48 -16.65
N GLU A 75 31.15 -19.24 -16.10
CA GLU A 75 31.51 -18.33 -15.04
C GLU A 75 31.15 -16.86 -15.32
N VAL A 76 30.72 -16.21 -14.22
CA VAL A 76 31.17 -14.90 -13.71
C VAL A 76 31.17 -13.72 -14.68
N ALA A 77 30.19 -12.83 -14.51
CA ALA A 77 30.39 -11.39 -14.57
C ALA A 77 29.52 -10.70 -13.52
N VAL A 78 30.12 -10.51 -12.35
CA VAL A 78 29.73 -9.48 -11.38
C VAL A 78 30.06 -8.13 -12.01
N GLU A 79 29.04 -7.35 -12.34
CA GLU A 79 28.95 -5.88 -12.27
C GLU A 79 27.91 -5.39 -13.28
N GLY A 80 26.78 -4.97 -12.74
CA GLY A 80 25.71 -4.32 -13.47
C GLY A 80 24.84 -3.57 -12.47
N THR A 81 25.49 -2.79 -11.61
CA THR A 81 24.93 -1.62 -10.93
C THR A 81 23.52 -1.80 -10.39
N VAL A 82 23.39 -2.36 -9.18
CA VAL A 82 22.22 -2.07 -8.34
C VAL A 82 22.33 -0.59 -7.95
N MET A 83 21.86 0.27 -8.84
CA MET A 83 21.57 1.66 -8.50
C MET A 83 20.63 1.60 -7.28
N PRO A 84 20.86 2.39 -6.23
CA PRO A 84 19.88 2.52 -5.17
C PRO A 84 18.61 3.07 -5.83
N SER A 85 17.61 2.20 -5.98
CA SER A 85 16.36 2.54 -6.65
C SER A 85 15.75 3.73 -5.93
N THR A 86 15.83 4.87 -6.59
CA THR A 86 15.30 6.12 -6.11
C THR A 86 13.82 5.95 -5.80
N ILE A 87 13.36 6.40 -4.62
CA ILE A 87 11.94 6.38 -4.20
C ILE A 87 11.14 7.44 -5.00
N HIS A 88 11.20 7.38 -6.32
CA HIS A 88 10.48 8.28 -7.22
C HIS A 88 9.14 7.66 -7.62
N ASP A 89 9.05 6.33 -7.71
CA ASP A 89 7.82 5.62 -8.01
C ASP A 89 7.42 4.67 -6.88
N ARG A 90 6.40 5.07 -6.11
CA ARG A 90 5.80 4.26 -5.04
C ARG A 90 5.38 2.88 -5.56
N GLU A 91 4.71 2.82 -6.70
CA GLU A 91 4.20 1.55 -7.26
C GLU A 91 5.34 0.60 -7.62
N MET A 92 6.39 1.11 -8.28
CA MET A 92 7.59 0.34 -8.60
C MET A 92 8.31 -0.15 -7.34
N ALA A 93 8.40 0.69 -6.30
CA ALA A 93 9.05 0.32 -5.05
C ALA A 93 8.24 -0.70 -4.23
N ILE A 94 6.90 -0.67 -4.32
CA ILE A 94 6.03 -1.72 -3.78
C ILE A 94 6.20 -3.03 -4.55
N GLN A 95 6.22 -2.98 -5.88
CA GLN A 95 6.44 -4.16 -6.74
C GLN A 95 7.82 -4.78 -6.53
N ALA A 96 8.85 -3.96 -6.34
CA ALA A 96 10.20 -4.39 -5.98
C ALA A 96 10.30 -4.89 -4.53
N GLY A 97 9.23 -4.75 -3.73
CA GLY A 97 9.16 -5.16 -2.34
C GLY A 97 9.95 -4.27 -1.38
N ILE A 98 10.49 -3.14 -1.82
CA ILE A 98 11.23 -2.19 -0.98
C ILE A 98 10.27 -1.46 -0.04
N LEU A 99 9.07 -1.14 -0.53
CA LEU A 99 7.99 -0.55 0.23
C LEU A 99 6.85 -1.55 0.43
N ILE A 100 6.15 -1.42 1.54
CA ILE A 100 4.96 -2.18 1.88
C ILE A 100 3.80 -1.20 1.98
N ASP A 101 2.74 -1.46 1.23
CA ASP A 101 1.55 -0.62 1.26
C ASP A 101 0.74 -0.89 2.53
N VAL A 102 0.61 0.15 3.36
CA VAL A 102 -0.19 0.11 4.58
C VAL A 102 -1.38 1.07 4.52
N THR A 103 -1.65 1.62 3.33
CA THR A 103 -2.77 2.51 3.05
C THR A 103 -4.11 1.93 3.53
N PRO A 104 -4.44 0.64 3.33
CA PRO A 104 -5.71 0.09 3.82
C PRO A 104 -5.90 0.25 5.34
N THR A 105 -4.86 -0.01 6.13
CA THR A 105 -4.89 0.14 7.59
C THR A 105 -4.87 1.62 8.00
N ALA A 106 -4.13 2.46 7.26
CA ALA A 106 -4.09 3.90 7.48
C ALA A 106 -5.46 4.56 7.28
N LEU A 107 -6.21 4.14 6.25
CA LEU A 107 -7.57 4.61 5.96
C LEU A 107 -8.54 4.28 7.11
N GLN A 108 -8.44 3.08 7.71
CA GLN A 108 -9.26 2.70 8.87
C GLN A 108 -9.00 3.60 10.08
N LEU A 109 -7.78 4.13 10.20
CA LEU A 109 -7.38 5.10 11.22
C LEU A 109 -7.61 6.55 10.78
N GLY A 110 -8.32 6.78 9.67
CA GLY A 110 -8.71 8.09 9.15
C GLY A 110 -7.55 8.92 8.58
N ILE A 111 -6.47 8.28 8.13
CA ILE A 111 -5.44 8.91 7.30
C ILE A 111 -5.91 8.80 5.84
N THR A 112 -6.15 9.93 5.18
CA THR A 112 -6.84 9.98 3.88
C THR A 112 -5.92 10.01 2.66
N PHE A 113 -4.61 9.84 2.88
CA PHE A 113 -3.60 9.82 1.82
C PHE A 113 -2.80 8.51 1.89
N PRO A 114 -2.17 8.09 0.78
CA PRO A 114 -1.34 6.89 0.73
C PRO A 114 -0.22 6.89 1.77
N VAL A 115 -0.07 5.74 2.44
CA VAL A 115 1.00 5.52 3.42
C VAL A 115 1.70 4.21 3.10
N THR A 116 3.02 4.26 3.04
CA THR A 116 3.89 3.10 2.86
C THR A 116 4.90 3.00 4.00
N ILE A 117 5.38 1.79 4.24
CA ILE A 117 6.44 1.49 5.22
C ILE A 117 7.61 0.85 4.48
N THR A 118 8.83 1.24 4.79
CA THR A 118 10.03 0.58 4.23
C THR A 118 10.17 -0.86 4.76
N ARG A 119 10.71 -1.75 3.93
CA ARG A 119 10.96 -3.14 4.36
C ARG A 119 11.81 -3.23 5.64
N PRO A 120 12.92 -2.47 5.80
CA PRO A 120 13.68 -2.50 7.05
C PRO A 120 12.86 -2.10 8.28
N LEU A 121 11.99 -1.09 8.17
CA LEU A 121 11.09 -0.71 9.26
C LEU A 121 10.07 -1.82 9.57
N TRP A 122 9.51 -2.47 8.54
CA TRP A 122 8.60 -3.60 8.74
C TRP A 122 9.27 -4.76 9.47
N GLU A 123 10.45 -5.16 9.03
CA GLU A 123 11.21 -6.27 9.60
C GLU A 123 11.64 -5.99 11.04
N MET A 124 12.06 -4.76 11.35
CA MET A 124 12.53 -4.39 12.68
C MET A 124 11.39 -4.07 13.67
N GLY A 125 10.33 -3.42 13.19
CA GLY A 125 9.27 -2.86 14.05
C GLY A 125 7.99 -3.69 14.14
N ILE A 126 7.66 -4.46 13.10
CA ILE A 126 6.36 -5.13 12.94
C ILE A 126 6.51 -6.65 12.96
N ALA A 127 7.21 -7.23 11.97
CA ALA A 127 7.41 -8.67 11.90
C ALA A 127 8.40 -9.15 12.97
N THR A 128 9.44 -8.37 13.23
CA THR A 128 10.57 -8.69 14.11
C THR A 128 11.32 -9.97 13.69
N THR A 129 12.49 -10.23 14.25
CA THR A 129 13.27 -11.45 13.94
C THR A 129 12.62 -12.73 14.46
N GLN A 130 11.68 -12.61 15.41
CA GLN A 130 10.91 -13.72 15.96
C GLN A 130 9.52 -13.72 15.32
N PRO A 131 9.03 -14.84 14.77
CA PRO A 131 7.69 -14.90 14.20
C PRO A 131 6.65 -14.57 15.27
N LEU A 132 5.96 -13.45 15.09
CA LEU A 132 4.85 -12.99 15.92
C LEU A 132 3.52 -13.37 15.25
N PRO A 133 2.46 -13.64 16.04
CA PRO A 133 1.12 -13.83 15.48
C PRO A 133 0.65 -12.57 14.74
N GLU A 134 -0.19 -12.75 13.72
CA GLU A 134 -0.67 -11.64 12.86
C GLU A 134 -1.40 -10.54 13.65
N GLU A 135 -2.07 -10.89 14.75
CA GLU A 135 -2.73 -9.94 15.64
C GLU A 135 -1.73 -8.96 16.27
N ASP A 136 -0.56 -9.46 16.72
CA ASP A 136 0.50 -8.61 17.28
C ASP A 136 1.11 -7.71 16.21
N GLN A 137 1.31 -8.22 15.00
CA GLN A 137 1.81 -7.44 13.86
C GLN A 137 0.83 -6.32 13.50
N THR A 138 -0.47 -6.63 13.44
CA THR A 138 -1.54 -5.67 13.17
C THR A 138 -1.62 -4.61 14.27
N GLY A 139 -1.50 -5.02 15.54
CA GLY A 139 -1.45 -4.11 16.69
C GLY A 139 -0.28 -3.13 16.58
N ARG A 140 0.93 -3.60 16.27
CA ARG A 140 2.12 -2.76 16.08
C ARG A 140 1.97 -1.78 14.93
N LEU A 141 1.47 -2.26 13.78
CA LEU A 141 1.20 -1.41 12.63
C LEU A 141 0.23 -0.28 13.00
N ARG A 142 -0.85 -0.63 13.72
CA ARG A 142 -1.83 0.35 14.20
C ARG A 142 -1.19 1.36 15.15
N ASP A 143 -0.33 0.93 16.06
CA ASP A 143 0.34 1.83 17.01
C ASP A 143 1.30 2.80 16.31
N ILE A 144 2.03 2.34 15.28
CA ILE A 144 2.87 3.20 14.42
C ILE A 144 2.02 4.26 13.71
N LEU A 145 0.96 3.82 13.02
CA LEU A 145 0.08 4.72 12.28
C LEU A 145 -0.65 5.70 13.22
N MET A 146 -1.01 5.25 14.42
CA MET A 146 -1.65 6.10 15.42
C MET A 146 -0.69 7.17 15.95
N ALA A 147 0.55 6.79 16.29
CA ALA A 147 1.58 7.73 16.71
C ALA A 147 1.86 8.77 15.61
N PHE A 148 1.94 8.34 14.35
CA PHE A 148 2.08 9.24 13.21
C PHE A 148 0.89 10.21 13.08
N ARG A 149 -0.35 9.70 13.15
CA ARG A 149 -1.55 10.55 13.10
C ARG A 149 -1.59 11.55 14.25
N LEU A 150 -1.24 11.15 15.47
CA LEU A 150 -1.14 12.05 16.62
C LEU A 150 -0.09 13.14 16.39
N ARG A 151 1.06 12.77 15.81
CA ARG A 151 2.09 13.74 15.44
C ARG A 151 1.54 14.75 14.45
N LEU A 152 0.93 14.31 13.35
CA LEU A 152 0.34 15.22 12.35
C LEU A 152 -0.69 16.17 12.96
N ALA A 153 -1.57 15.66 13.82
CA ALA A 153 -2.58 16.48 14.50
C ALA A 153 -1.97 17.53 15.46
N SER A 154 -0.75 17.30 15.94
CA SER A 154 -0.04 18.25 16.81
C SER A 154 0.67 19.38 16.05
N LEU A 155 0.80 19.28 14.73
CA LEU A 155 1.54 20.24 13.91
C LEU A 155 0.62 21.33 13.36
N THR A 156 1.10 22.57 13.40
CA THR A 156 0.47 23.70 12.70
C THR A 156 0.94 23.82 11.25
N THR A 157 2.14 23.32 10.95
CA THR A 157 2.76 23.31 9.62
C THR A 157 3.48 21.98 9.42
N VAL A 158 3.37 21.39 8.23
CA VAL A 158 3.93 20.08 7.93
C VAL A 158 5.25 20.24 7.17
N SER A 159 6.32 19.63 7.71
CA SER A 159 7.62 19.54 7.05
C SER A 159 7.66 18.35 6.08
N PRO A 160 8.37 18.43 4.94
CA PRO A 160 8.58 17.28 4.04
C PRO A 160 9.24 16.08 4.71
N LEU A 161 9.95 16.30 5.81
CA LEU A 161 10.49 15.26 6.66
C LEU A 161 10.06 15.53 8.10
N LEU A 162 9.39 14.55 8.70
CA LEU A 162 8.82 14.64 10.04
C LEU A 162 9.35 13.51 10.92
N ASP A 163 9.86 13.85 12.09
CA ASP A 163 10.20 12.88 13.12
C ASP A 163 8.97 12.61 14.02
N PHE A 164 8.81 11.35 14.45
CA PHE A 164 7.84 10.98 15.47
C PHE A 164 8.28 9.73 16.25
N PRO A 165 8.17 9.74 17.58
CA PRO A 165 8.42 8.54 18.38
C PRO A 165 7.19 7.64 18.40
N VAL A 166 7.41 6.32 18.31
CA VAL A 166 6.38 5.28 18.49
C VAL A 166 6.74 4.44 19.69
N LEU A 167 5.77 4.14 20.55
CA LEU A 167 5.96 3.17 21.63
C LEU A 167 5.76 1.75 21.09
N LEU A 168 6.83 0.97 20.99
CA LEU A 168 6.79 -0.42 20.51
C LEU A 168 7.33 -1.38 21.57
N ALA A 169 6.59 -2.46 21.83
CA ALA A 169 7.01 -3.53 22.74
C ALA A 169 7.79 -4.60 21.97
N LEU A 170 9.08 -4.39 21.72
CA LEU A 170 9.89 -5.30 20.89
C LEU A 170 10.46 -6.49 21.70
N PRO A 171 10.29 -7.75 21.22
CA PRO A 171 10.88 -8.92 21.89
C PRO A 171 12.39 -8.76 22.13
N PRO A 172 12.92 -9.27 23.26
CA PRO A 172 12.25 -10.04 24.30
C PRO A 172 11.49 -9.17 25.33
N ASN A 173 11.57 -7.84 25.23
CA ASN A 173 10.95 -6.95 26.20
C ASN A 173 9.47 -6.71 25.88
N ARG A 174 8.60 -6.84 26.90
CA ARG A 174 7.17 -6.53 26.74
C ARG A 174 6.82 -5.08 27.12
N VAL A 175 7.76 -4.33 27.70
CA VAL A 175 7.55 -2.92 28.02
C VAL A 175 7.69 -2.10 26.74
N PRO A 176 6.68 -1.29 26.36
CA PRO A 176 6.78 -0.40 25.21
C PRO A 176 7.95 0.59 25.37
N GLN A 177 8.84 0.62 24.39
CA GLN A 177 9.97 1.56 24.34
C GLN A 177 9.74 2.59 23.22
N PRO A 178 10.17 3.84 23.41
CA PRO A 178 10.12 4.84 22.35
C PRO A 178 11.13 4.51 21.25
N VAL A 179 10.62 4.27 20.05
CA VAL A 179 11.40 4.05 18.83
C VAL A 179 11.22 5.29 17.94
N PRO A 180 12.29 6.04 17.63
CA PRO A 180 12.19 7.19 16.74
C PRO A 180 12.02 6.73 15.29
N LEU A 181 10.98 7.23 14.63
CA LEU A 181 10.71 7.00 13.21
C LEU A 181 10.64 8.33 12.46
N PHE A 182 10.78 8.26 11.14
CA PHE A 182 10.62 9.39 10.26
C PHE A 182 9.51 9.13 9.24
N ALA A 183 8.80 10.18 8.88
CA ALA A 183 7.86 10.21 7.78
C ALA A 183 8.38 11.18 6.71
N LEU A 184 8.64 10.65 5.52
CA LEU A 184 8.91 11.42 4.31
C LEU A 184 7.57 11.72 3.64
N ILE A 185 7.26 13.00 3.47
CA ILE A 185 6.01 13.49 2.88
C ILE A 185 6.35 14.10 1.53
N GLN A 186 5.86 13.47 0.47
CA GLN A 186 6.03 13.90 -0.91
C GLN A 186 4.70 14.40 -1.46
N PRO A 187 4.68 15.46 -2.30
CA PRO A 187 3.48 15.88 -2.98
C PRO A 187 3.04 14.79 -3.96
N ASP A 188 1.74 14.48 -3.97
CA ASP A 188 1.16 13.51 -4.90
C ASP A 188 0.01 14.17 -5.67
N PRO A 189 0.03 14.18 -7.02
CA PRO A 189 -1.04 14.78 -7.81
C PRO A 189 -2.42 14.15 -7.58
N ALA A 190 -2.48 12.85 -7.26
CA ALA A 190 -3.73 12.12 -7.09
C ALA A 190 -4.32 12.25 -5.68
N HIS A 191 -3.48 12.23 -4.63
CA HIS A 191 -3.91 12.16 -3.23
C HIS A 191 -3.42 13.32 -2.37
N GLN A 192 -2.97 14.42 -2.97
CA GLN A 192 -2.38 15.61 -2.33
C GLN A 192 -1.00 15.37 -1.69
N ALA A 193 -0.81 14.23 -1.03
CA ALA A 193 0.46 13.80 -0.47
C ALA A 193 0.60 12.27 -0.52
N ASN A 194 1.84 11.80 -0.52
CA ASN A 194 2.22 10.41 -0.31
C ASN A 194 3.23 10.37 0.83
N VAL A 195 3.04 9.43 1.76
CA VAL A 195 3.90 9.29 2.93
C VAL A 195 4.63 7.95 2.91
N THR A 196 5.92 8.01 3.15
CA THR A 196 6.77 6.86 3.41
C THR A 196 7.27 6.94 4.84
N LEU A 197 7.02 5.91 5.64
CA LEU A 197 7.57 5.78 6.99
C LEU A 197 8.84 4.95 6.94
N LEU A 198 9.88 5.43 7.62
CA LEU A 198 11.22 4.85 7.56
C LEU A 198 11.97 4.99 8.89
N LEU A 199 13.02 4.19 9.04
CA LEU A 199 13.97 4.26 10.15
C LEU A 199 14.89 5.48 10.01
N PRO A 200 15.45 6.01 11.12
CA PRO A 200 16.40 7.12 11.09
C PRO A 200 17.61 6.90 10.17
N GLN A 201 18.09 5.66 10.07
CA GLN A 201 19.25 5.30 9.25
C GLN A 201 18.96 5.39 7.74
N GLU A 202 17.71 5.25 7.34
CA GLU A 202 17.27 5.28 5.93
C GLU A 202 17.08 6.71 5.41
N VAL A 203 16.97 7.69 6.31
CA VAL A 203 16.78 9.10 5.96
C VAL A 203 17.99 9.62 5.16
N SER A 204 19.21 9.34 5.64
CA SER A 204 20.45 9.79 4.99
C SER A 204 20.63 9.22 3.58
N LEU A 205 20.19 7.97 3.35
CA LEU A 205 20.28 7.30 2.06
C LEU A 205 19.28 7.90 1.06
N SER A 206 18.11 8.30 1.54
CA SER A 206 17.04 8.85 0.71
C SER A 206 17.33 10.29 0.27
N ILE A 207 18.01 11.09 1.10
CA ILE A 207 18.32 12.50 0.81
C ILE A 207 19.51 12.64 -0.15
N SER A 208 20.51 11.76 -0.10
CA SER A 208 21.64 11.79 -1.04
C SER A 208 21.25 11.55 -2.50
N SER A 209 20.12 10.88 -2.74
CA SER A 209 19.60 10.64 -4.10
C SER A 209 18.73 11.78 -4.65
N LEU A 210 18.57 12.88 -3.92
CA LEU A 210 17.73 14.02 -4.29
C LEU A 210 18.51 15.28 -4.72
N ASN A 211 19.84 15.25 -4.68
CA ASN A 211 20.74 16.30 -5.22
C ASN A 211 21.43 15.82 -6.50
#